data_AF-A0A3P7NLA8-F1
#
_entry.id   AF-A0A3P7NLA8-F1
#
_cell.length_a   1.000
_cell.length_b   1.000
_cell.length_c   1.000
_cell.angle_alpha   90.00
_cell.angle_beta   90.00
_cell.angle_gamma   90.00
#
_symmetry.space_group_name_H-M   'P 1'
#
loop_
_entity.id
_entity.type
_entity.pdbx_description
1 polymer ?
#
loop_
_entity_poly.entity_id
_entity_poly.type
_entity_poly.pdbx_seq_one_letter_code
_entity_poly.pdbx_strand_id
1 'polypeptide(L)' 'MSLRTMLLSIQALLASPEPDDPQDAVVASQYKSSRAIFNLTARHWASVYANGPSKQKDCEEKVEKLIQLGFSEVSF' A
#
# COMPACT_ATOMS: atom_id res chain seq x y z
N MET A 1 20.07 -20.51 5.51
CA MET A 1 19.00 -19.73 4.87
C MET A 1 18.88 -20.14 3.40
N SER A 2 17.67 -20.37 2.91
CA SER A 2 17.37 -20.66 1.49
C SER A 2 16.46 -19.59 0.89
N LEU A 3 16.34 -19.55 -0.44
CA LEU A 3 15.40 -18.66 -1.13
C LEU A 3 13.96 -18.87 -0.63
N ARG A 4 13.56 -20.13 -0.43
CA ARG A 4 12.23 -20.48 0.10
C ARG A 4 11.99 -19.84 1.47
N THR A 5 12.95 -19.93 2.38
CA THR A 5 12.81 -19.33 3.72
C THR A 5 12.77 -17.81 3.67
N MET A 6 13.50 -17.17 2.75
CA MET A 6 13.45 -15.72 2.57
C MET A 6 12.09 -15.26 2.04
N LEU A 7 11.54 -15.94 1.02
CA LEU A 7 10.22 -15.59 0.48
C LEU A 7 9.10 -15.75 1.52
N LEU A 8 9.16 -16.81 2.34
CA LEU A 8 8.22 -16.99 3.45
C LEU A 8 8.35 -15.88 4.51
N SER A 9 9.57 -15.41 4.77
CA SER A 9 9.81 -14.28 5.66
C SER A 9 9.19 -12.99 5.13
N ILE A 10 9.32 -12.71 3.83
CA ILE A 10 8.69 -11.53 3.19
C ILE A 10 7.17 -11.64 3.27
N GLN A 11 6.60 -12.81 2.98
CA GLN A 11 5.16 -13.02 3.11
C GLN A 11 4.67 -12.80 4.55
N ALA A 12 5.43 -13.27 5.55
CA ALA A 12 5.12 -13.03 6.95
C ALA A 12 5.18 -11.53 7.31
N LEU A 13 6.17 -10.80 6.79
CA LEU A 13 6.31 -9.36 6.98
C LEU A 13 5.11 -8.58 6.40
N LEU A 14 4.60 -8.99 5.23
CA LEU A 14 3.39 -8.39 4.65
C LEU A 14 2.14 -8.63 5.51
N ALA A 15 2.08 -9.75 6.22
CA ALA A 15 0.97 -10.07 7.13
C ALA A 15 1.10 -9.38 8.51
N SER A 16 2.32 -9.12 8.96
CA SER A 16 2.62 -8.51 10.26
C SER A 16 3.73 -7.47 10.13
N PRO A 17 3.42 -6.24 9.69
CA PRO A 17 4.40 -5.17 9.54
C PRO A 17 4.87 -4.64 10.91
N GLU A 18 6.11 -4.14 10.95
CA GLU A 18 6.73 -3.57 12.15
C GLU A 18 6.82 -2.04 12.04
N PRO A 19 5.88 -1.28 12.63
CA PRO A 19 5.80 0.16 12.42
C PRO A 19 6.76 0.95 13.34
N ASP A 20 7.33 0.33 14.38
CA ASP A 20 8.32 0.96 15.27
C ASP A 20 9.74 1.00 14.67
N ASP A 21 10.01 0.14 13.68
CA ASP A 21 11.23 0.18 12.85
C ASP A 21 10.87 0.31 11.35
N PRO A 22 10.43 1.50 10.89
CA PRO A 22 9.80 1.64 9.60
C PRO A 22 10.79 1.83 8.45
N GLN A 23 10.51 1.19 7.31
CA GLN A 23 11.18 1.51 6.05
C GLN A 23 10.69 2.83 5.43
N ASP A 24 9.40 3.13 5.60
CA ASP A 24 8.74 4.36 5.17
C ASP A 24 8.01 4.99 6.36
N ALA A 25 8.47 6.18 6.78
CA ALA A 25 7.94 6.87 7.94
C ALA A 25 6.49 7.37 7.76
N VAL A 26 6.09 7.72 6.54
CA VAL A 26 4.74 8.22 6.24
C VAL A 26 3.74 7.08 6.32
N VAL A 27 4.07 5.95 5.70
CA VAL A 27 3.22 4.75 5.73
C VAL A 27 3.12 4.21 7.16
N ALA A 28 4.22 4.19 7.92
CA ALA A 28 4.21 3.76 9.32
C ALA A 28 3.41 4.71 10.22
N SER A 29 3.51 6.03 9.99
CA SER A 29 2.69 7.02 10.69
C SER A 29 1.20 6.82 10.41
N GLN A 30 0.81 6.57 9.15
CA GLN A 30 -0.57 6.25 8.78
C GLN A 30 -1.01 4.92 9.42
N TYR A 31 -0.13 3.92 9.43
CA TYR A 31 -0.34 2.63 10.09
C TYR A 31 -0.66 2.81 11.58
N LYS A 32 0.11 3.64 12.31
CA LYS A 32 -0.11 3.87 13.74
C LYS A 32 -1.31 4.78 14.03
N SER A 33 -1.48 5.84 13.24
CA SER A 33 -2.48 6.89 13.51
C SER A 33 -3.88 6.51 13.02
N SER A 34 -3.99 5.80 11.89
CA SER A 34 -5.27 5.39 11.31
C SER A 34 -5.16 4.08 10.54
N ARG A 35 -5.34 2.97 11.26
CA ARG A 35 -5.40 1.61 10.70
C ARG A 35 -6.41 1.46 9.57
N ALA A 36 -7.57 2.13 9.68
CA ALA A 36 -8.63 2.05 8.67
C ALA A 36 -8.20 2.66 7.33
N ILE A 37 -7.58 3.84 7.37
CA ILE A 37 -7.07 4.50 6.15
C ILE A 37 -5.91 3.70 5.57
N PHE A 38 -4.98 3.22 6.41
CA PHE A 38 -3.91 2.33 5.97
C PHE A 38 -4.44 1.11 5.20
N ASN A 39 -5.45 0.43 5.74
CA ASN A 39 -6.03 -0.75 5.09
C ASN A 39 -6.67 -0.41 3.73
N LEU A 40 -7.32 0.75 3.61
CA LEU A 40 -7.90 1.21 2.33
C LEU A 40 -6.81 1.51 1.31
N THR A 41 -5.79 2.27 1.69
CA THR A 41 -4.66 2.61 0.82
C THR A 41 -3.89 1.36 0.39
N ALA A 42 -3.59 0.46 1.33
CA ALA A 42 -2.89 -0.80 1.03
C ALA A 42 -3.69 -1.70 0.07
N ARG A 43 -5.02 -1.79 0.23
CA ARG A 43 -5.89 -2.53 -0.71
C ARG A 43 -5.91 -1.89 -2.09
N HIS A 44 -6.02 -0.56 -2.16
CA HIS A 44 -5.98 0.16 -3.42
C HIS A 44 -4.65 -0.09 -4.15
N TRP A 45 -3.51 0.05 -3.46
CA TRP A 45 -2.19 -0.22 -4.04
C TRP A 45 -2.02 -1.67 -4.46
N ALA A 46 -2.50 -2.63 -3.66
CA ALA A 46 -2.48 -4.04 -4.04
C ALA A 46 -3.31 -4.28 -5.32
N SER A 47 -4.45 -3.62 -5.47
CA SER A 47 -5.26 -3.73 -6.69
C SER A 47 -4.61 -3.09 -7.91
N VAL A 48 -3.97 -1.93 -7.77
CA VAL A 48 -3.39 -1.17 -8.88
C VAL A 48 -2.07 -1.79 -9.35
N TYR A 49 -1.19 -2.16 -8.41
CA TYR A 49 0.18 -2.57 -8.73
C TYR A 49 0.44 -4.08 -8.64
N ALA A 50 -0.46 -4.85 -8.02
CA ALA A 50 -0.26 -6.28 -7.77
C ALA A 50 -1.48 -7.16 -8.12
N ASN A 51 -2.41 -6.65 -8.95
CA ASN A 51 -3.62 -7.35 -9.37
C ASN A 51 -4.47 -7.92 -8.21
N GLY A 52 -4.49 -7.22 -7.08
CA GLY A 52 -5.32 -7.55 -5.93
C GLY A 52 -6.82 -7.58 -6.28
N PRO A 53 -7.64 -8.40 -5.59
CA PRO A 53 -9.03 -8.64 -5.97
C PRO A 53 -9.99 -7.48 -5.63
N SER A 54 -9.58 -6.52 -4.81
CA SER A 54 -10.45 -5.49 -4.25
C SER A 54 -10.13 -4.11 -4.78
N LYS A 55 -10.86 -3.66 -5.80
CA LYS A 55 -10.80 -2.28 -6.30
C LYS A 55 -11.52 -1.34 -5.33
N GLN A 56 -10.82 -0.33 -4.83
CA GLN A 56 -11.41 0.69 -3.98
C GLN A 56 -11.87 1.88 -4.81
N LYS A 57 -13.17 1.92 -5.12
CA LYS A 57 -13.80 2.95 -5.98
C LYS A 57 -13.54 4.37 -5.48
N ASP A 58 -13.64 4.61 -4.17
CA ASP A 58 -13.44 5.95 -3.60
C ASP A 58 -12.02 6.49 -3.82
N CYS A 59 -11.02 5.61 -3.84
CA CYS A 59 -9.63 5.99 -4.10
C CYS A 59 -9.45 6.28 -5.60
N GLU A 60 -10.01 5.42 -6.45
CA GLU A 60 -9.94 5.55 -7.90
C GLU A 60 -10.61 6.84 -8.41
N GLU A 61 -11.79 7.18 -7.89
CA GLU A 61 -12.48 8.44 -8.21
C GLU A 61 -11.68 9.69 -7.81
N LYS A 62 -10.96 9.63 -6.66
CA LYS A 62 -10.12 10.74 -6.22
C LYS A 62 -8.88 10.87 -7.10
N VAL A 63 -8.27 9.75 -7.49
CA VAL A 63 -7.12 9.73 -8.40
C VAL A 63 -7.53 10.25 -9.78
N GLU A 64 -8.67 9.81 -10.31
CA GLU A 64 -9.18 10.26 -11.61
C GLU A 64 -9.42 11.78 -11.65
N LYS A 65 -9.98 12.36 -10.57
CA LYS A 65 -10.13 13.82 -10.46
C LYS A 65 -8.79 14.55 -10.52
N LEU A 66 -7.74 14.02 -9.89
CA LEU A 66 -6.40 14.62 -9.95
C LEU A 66 -5.80 14.51 -11.35
N ILE A 67 -6.00 13.38 -12.04
CA ILE A 67 -5.57 13.21 -13.43
C ILE A 67 -6.28 14.20 -14.35
N GLN A 68 -7.60 14.40 -14.16
CA GLN A 68 -8.38 15.38 -14.93
C GLN A 68 -7.90 16.83 -14.71
N LEU A 69 -7.33 17.14 -13.54
CA LEU A 69 -6.70 18.44 -13.25
C LEU A 69 -5.30 18.60 -13.86
N GLY A 70 -4.79 17.57 -14.55
CA GLY A 70 -3.51 17.60 -15.27
C GLY A 70 -2.32 17.07 -14.46
N PHE A 71 -2.53 16.47 -13.29
CA PHE A 71 -1.47 15.80 -12.55
C PHE A 71 -1.16 14.41 -13.13
N SER A 72 0.11 14.02 -13.17
CA SER A 72 0.52 12.70 -13.64
C SER A 72 0.29 11.62 -12.59
N GLU A 73 -0.14 10.43 -13.02
CA GLU A 73 -0.35 9.28 -12.14
C GLU A 73 0.97 8.68 -11.62
N VAL A 74 2.07 8.86 -12.35
CA VAL A 74 3.39 8.34 -11.99
C VAL A 74 4.39 9.50 -11.96
N SER A 75 5.00 9.74 -10.80
CA SER A 75 6.24 10.52 -10.67
C SER A 75 7.27 9.61 -10.05
N PHE A 76 8.30 9.26 -10.82
CA PHE A 76 9.47 8.55 -10.30
C PHE A 76 10.38 9.50 -9.53
#